data_AF-A0A6A5RW60-F1
#
_entry.id   AF-A0A6A5RW60-F1
#
_cell.length_a   1.000
_cell.length_b   1.000
_cell.length_c   1.000
_cell.angle_alpha   90.00
_cell.angle_beta   90.00
_cell.angle_gamma   90.00
#
_symmetry.space_group_name_H-M   'P 1'
#
loop_
_entity.id
_entity.type
_entity.pdbx_description
1 polymer ?
#
loop_
_entity_poly.entity_id
_entity_poly.type
_entity_poly.pdbx_seq_one_letter_code
_entity_poly.pdbx_strand_id
1 'polypeptide(L)' 'RVAACWHGVARSTLQGRRAGQQPHTIAHSNQQRLTPEQEAFLIDWILEEDSRVR' A
#
# COMPACT_ATOMS: atom_id res chain seq x y z
N ARG A 1 6.68 -5.56 -28.03
CA ARG A 1 7.32 -4.25 -28.34
C ARG A 1 6.28 -3.24 -28.81
N VAL A 2 5.45 -3.57 -29.81
CA VAL A 2 4.35 -2.73 -30.33
C VAL A 2 3.43 -2.18 -29.23
N ALA A 3 2.83 -3.05 -28.41
CA ALA A 3 1.90 -2.61 -27.35
C ALA A 3 2.49 -1.62 -26.31
N ALA A 4 3.79 -1.68 -26.03
CA ALA A 4 4.44 -0.75 -25.08
C ALA A 4 4.50 0.68 -25.66
N CYS A 5 4.96 0.81 -26.91
CA CYS A 5 5.08 2.10 -27.58
C CYS A 5 3.71 2.69 -27.92
N TRP A 6 2.73 1.87 -28.31
CA TRP A 6 1.39 2.32 -28.70
C TRP A 6 0.58 2.87 -27.51
N HIS A 7 0.81 2.35 -26.30
CA HIS A 7 0.11 2.78 -25.10
C HIS A 7 0.95 3.67 -24.18
N GLY A 8 2.19 4.02 -24.56
CA GLY A 8 3.09 4.83 -23.73
C GLY A 8 3.47 4.17 -22.40
N VAL A 9 3.40 2.84 -22.31
CA VAL A 9 3.67 2.08 -21.08
C VAL A 9 5.03 1.40 -21.17
N ALA A 10 5.83 1.50 -20.11
CA ALA A 10 7.13 0.84 -20.05
C ALA A 10 7.02 -0.68 -20.27
N ARG A 11 7.99 -1.26 -20.98
CA ARG A 11 8.03 -2.70 -21.27
C ARG A 11 8.02 -3.54 -19.99
N SER A 12 8.76 -3.10 -18.97
CA SER A 12 8.81 -3.75 -17.65
C SER A 12 7.43 -3.84 -17.01
N THR A 13 6.63 -2.78 -17.11
CA THR A 13 5.25 -2.76 -16.61
C THR A 13 4.36 -3.79 -17.32
N LEU A 14 4.46 -3.90 -18.65
CA LEU A 14 3.70 -4.92 -19.40
C LEU A 14 4.16 -6.34 -19.08
N GLN A 15 5.47 -6.54 -18.87
CA GLN A 15 6.02 -7.83 -18.49
C GLN A 15 5.55 -8.24 -17.08
N GLY A 16 5.58 -7.31 -16.12
CA GLY A 16 5.04 -7.54 -14.78
C GLY A 16 3.56 -7.89 -14.81
N ARG A 17 2.74 -7.12 -15.53
CA ARG A 17 1.30 -7.42 -15.70
C ARG A 17 1.05 -8.78 -16.33
N ARG A 18 1.83 -9.18 -17.35
CA ARG A 18 1.74 -10.53 -17.94
C ARG A 18 2.10 -11.64 -16.95
N ALA A 19 2.96 -11.36 -15.99
CA ALA A 19 3.31 -12.27 -14.90
C ALA A 19 2.30 -12.24 -13.73
N GLY A 20 1.17 -11.51 -13.87
CA GLY A 20 0.13 -11.40 -12.85
C GLY A 20 0.39 -10.30 -11.81
N GLN A 21 1.41 -9.45 -12.00
CA GLN A 21 1.70 -8.36 -11.07
C GLN A 21 0.59 -7.30 -11.13
N GLN A 22 -0.01 -7.04 -9.98
CA GLN A 22 -1.03 -6.01 -9.79
C GLN A 22 -0.42 -4.60 -9.94
N PRO A 23 -1.13 -3.64 -10.58
CA PRO A 23 -0.75 -2.23 -10.53
C PRO A 23 -0.66 -1.74 -9.08
N HIS A 24 0.32 -0.86 -8.80
CA HIS A 24 0.55 -0.33 -7.46
C HIS A 24 -0.71 0.31 -6.84
N THR A 25 -1.51 1.01 -7.64
CA THR A 25 -2.78 1.61 -7.19
C THR A 25 -3.81 0.59 -6.69
N ILE A 26 -3.81 -0.63 -7.25
CA ILE A 26 -4.71 -1.71 -6.81
C ILE A 26 -4.09 -2.45 -5.63
N ALA A 27 -2.79 -2.78 -5.70
CA ALA A 27 -2.09 -3.44 -4.60
C ALA A 27 -2.12 -2.63 -3.30
N HIS A 28 -2.18 -1.30 -3.40
CA HIS A 28 -2.24 -0.38 -2.27
C HIS A 28 -3.59 0.34 -2.18
N SER A 29 -4.65 -0.17 -2.80
CA SER A 29 -5.98 0.49 -2.79
C SER A 29 -6.55 0.65 -1.38
N ASN A 30 -6.17 -0.27 -0.48
CA ASN A 30 -6.63 -0.30 0.91
C ASN A 30 -5.62 0.37 1.85
N GLN A 31 -4.52 0.93 1.34
CA GLN A 31 -3.55 1.62 2.16
C GLN A 31 -4.13 2.96 2.61
N GLN A 32 -4.56 3.00 3.86
CA GLN A 32 -4.99 4.22 4.52
C GLN A 32 -3.89 4.67 5.48
N ARG A 33 -3.62 5.98 5.48
CA ARG A 33 -2.84 6.60 6.55
C ARG A 33 -3.80 6.89 7.70
N LEU A 34 -3.33 6.64 8.92
CA LEU A 34 -4.02 7.07 10.12
C LEU A 34 -4.09 8.60 10.12
N THR A 35 -5.20 9.15 10.61
CA THR A 35 -5.22 10.58 10.96
C THR A 35 -4.36 10.80 12.20
N PRO A 36 -3.83 12.02 12.42
CA PRO A 36 -3.07 12.32 13.63
C PRO A 36 -3.79 11.94 14.93
N GLU A 37 -5.12 12.09 14.96
CA GLU A 37 -5.96 11.75 16.12
C GLU A 37 -6.05 10.22 16.32
N GLN A 38 -6.18 9.46 15.24
CA GLN A 38 -6.17 7.98 15.30
C GLN A 38 -4.81 7.46 15.76
N GLU A 39 -3.73 8.08 15.30
CA GLU A 39 -2.36 7.74 15.71
C GLU A 39 -2.12 8.06 17.18
N ALA A 40 -2.54 9.24 17.65
CA ALA A 40 -2.47 9.61 19.06
C ALA A 40 -3.27 8.63 19.95
N PHE A 41 -4.50 8.30 19.55
CA PHE A 41 -5.31 7.31 20.28
C PHE A 41 -4.64 5.94 20.37
N LEU A 42 -4.05 5.46 19.27
CA LEU A 42 -3.35 4.18 19.25
C LEU A 42 -2.13 4.18 20.17
N ILE A 43 -1.37 5.28 20.22
CA ILE A 43 -0.23 5.42 21.14
C ILE A 43 -0.70 5.31 22.59
N ASP A 44 -1.73 6.07 22.96
CA ASP A 44 -2.27 6.05 24.32
C ASP A 44 -2.78 4.67 24.72
N TRP A 45 -3.51 4.00 23.82
CA TRP A 45 -4.02 2.65 24.04
C TRP A 45 -2.90 1.61 24.22
N ILE A 46 -1.84 1.68 23.40
CA ILE A 46 -0.68 0.76 23.53
C ILE A 46 -0.02 0.92 24.90
N LEU A 47 0.22 2.16 25.33
CA LEU A 47 0.83 2.44 26.63
C LEU A 47 -0.05 1.95 27.80
N GLU A 48 -1.37 2.08 27.66
CA GLU A 48 -2.32 1.55 28.64
C GLU A 48 -2.29 0.02 28.71
N GLU A 49 -2.32 -0.68 27.57
CA GLU A 49 -2.28 -2.15 27.56
C GLU A 49 -0.96 -2.70 28.09
N ASP A 50 0.18 -2.09 27.75
CA ASP A 50 1.49 -2.46 28.31
C ASP A 50 1.52 -2.35 29.84
N SER A 51 0.78 -1.39 30.41
CA SER A 51 0.68 -1.21 31.85
C SER A 51 -0.18 -2.29 32.55
N ARG A 52 -1.14 -2.89 31.83
CA ARG A 52 -2.09 -3.90 32.35
C ARG A 52 -1.50 -5.31 32.39
N VAL A 53 -0.45 -5.57 31.60
CA VAL A 53 0.25 -6.87 31.58
C VAL A 53 1.22 -7.03 32.77
N ARG A 54 1.30 -6.05 33.69
CA ARG A 54 2.12 -6.09 34.91
C ARG A 54 1.39 -6.62 36.13
#